data_AF-A0A6A2YZH4-F1
#
_entry.id   AF-A0A6A2YZH4-F1
#
_cell.length_a   1.000
_cell.length_b   1.000
_cell.length_c   1.000
_cell.angle_alpha   90.00
_cell.angle_beta   90.00
_cell.angle_gamma   90.00
#
_symmetry.space_group_name_H-M   'P 1'
#
loop_
_entity.id
_entity.type
_entity.pdbx_description
1 polymer ?
#
loop_
_entity_poly.entity_id
_entity_poly.type
_entity_poly.pdbx_seq_one_letter_code
_entity_poly.pdbx_strand_id
1 'polypeptide(L)'
;MQRSVATNIVSDTKYYNLLKKYCKPACYPDEHYIPTFLNMFHGSMNANRTVNWVDWSMGGPHPAMHEGVNVTESFIQAIRNNGTLCTYNDEQTSVLSLRTKVFS
;
A
#
# COMPACT_ATOMS: atom_id res chain seq x y z
N MET A 1 -6.27 7.19 3.34
CA MET A 1 -6.99 7.95 2.30
C MET A 1 -7.92 8.93 3.00
N GLN A 2 -7.91 10.21 2.61
CA GLN A 2 -8.84 11.20 3.14
C GLN A 2 -10.22 11.03 2.50
N ARG A 3 -11.30 11.37 3.22
CA ARG A 3 -12.68 11.17 2.75
C ARG A 3 -12.98 11.91 1.44
N SER A 4 -12.51 13.15 1.29
CA SER A 4 -12.70 13.95 0.07
C SER A 4 -12.11 13.27 -1.17
N VAL A 5 -10.88 12.76 -1.05
CA VAL A 5 -10.20 12.01 -2.11
C VAL A 5 -10.95 10.72 -2.43
N ALA A 6 -11.45 10.01 -1.43
CA ALA A 6 -12.26 8.82 -1.62
C ALA A 6 -13.54 9.12 -2.41
N THR A 7 -14.25 10.20 -2.07
CA THR A 7 -15.45 10.66 -2.80
C THR A 7 -15.14 10.91 -4.28
N ASN A 8 -14.01 11.56 -4.58
CA ASN A 8 -13.61 11.82 -5.96
C ASN A 8 -13.39 10.52 -6.73
N ILE A 9 -12.67 9.56 -6.14
CA ILE A 9 -12.40 8.24 -6.74
C ILE A 9 -13.71 7.51 -7.05
N VAL A 10 -14.64 7.42 -6.09
CA VAL A 10 -15.90 6.67 -6.31
C VAL A 10 -16.86 7.37 -7.28
N SER A 11 -16.71 8.70 -7.46
CA SER A 11 -17.50 9.47 -8.41
C SER A 11 -16.95 9.46 -9.84
N ASP A 12 -15.70 9.02 -10.05
CA ASP A 12 -15.10 9.02 -11.38
C ASP A 12 -15.69 7.93 -12.27
N THR A 13 -16.28 8.39 -13.37
CA THR A 13 -16.78 7.52 -14.43
C THR A 13 -15.92 7.60 -15.68
N LYS A 14 -15.05 8.59 -15.83
CA LYS A 14 -14.30 8.79 -17.06
C LYS A 14 -13.07 7.89 -17.09
N TYR A 15 -12.21 8.01 -16.09
CA TYR A 15 -10.92 7.31 -16.09
C TYR A 15 -11.08 5.84 -15.69
N TYR A 16 -12.03 5.51 -14.81
CA TYR A 16 -12.37 4.13 -14.50
C TYR A 16 -12.87 3.38 -15.75
N ASN A 17 -13.73 4.01 -16.57
CA ASN A 17 -14.20 3.39 -17.81
C ASN A 17 -13.07 3.22 -18.86
N LEU A 18 -12.16 4.19 -18.96
CA LEU A 18 -10.98 4.06 -19.79
C LEU A 18 -10.09 2.91 -19.32
N LEU A 19 -9.79 2.86 -18.02
CA LEU A 19 -9.02 1.77 -17.43
C LEU A 19 -9.69 0.43 -17.72
N LYS A 20 -10.99 0.28 -17.45
CA LYS A 20 -11.76 -0.94 -17.77
C LYS A 20 -11.69 -1.34 -19.26
N LYS A 21 -11.65 -0.36 -20.18
CA LYS A 21 -11.55 -0.64 -21.61
C LYS A 21 -10.18 -1.22 -21.99
N TYR A 22 -9.10 -0.68 -21.43
CA TYR A 22 -7.72 -0.99 -21.84
C TYR A 22 -6.97 -1.95 -20.91
N CYS A 23 -7.38 -2.09 -19.65
CA CYS A 23 -6.90 -3.10 -18.70
C CYS A 23 -7.39 -4.47 -19.17
N LYS A 24 -6.49 -5.24 -19.78
CA LYS A 24 -6.71 -6.62 -20.22
C LYS A 24 -5.84 -7.56 -19.40
N PRO A 25 -6.27 -8.81 -19.16
CA PRO A 25 -5.51 -9.75 -18.35
C PRO A 25 -4.06 -9.94 -18.82
N ALA A 26 -3.09 -10.07 -17.91
CA ALA A 26 -3.23 -9.94 -16.45
C ALA A 26 -3.27 -8.46 -16.04
N CYS A 27 -4.36 -8.02 -15.41
CA CYS A 27 -4.52 -6.65 -14.94
C CYS A 27 -5.42 -6.61 -13.70
N TYR A 28 -4.98 -5.89 -12.67
CA TYR A 28 -5.62 -5.80 -11.37
C TYR A 28 -6.03 -4.35 -11.10
N PRO A 29 -7.30 -3.97 -11.38
CA PRO A 29 -7.76 -2.59 -11.23
C PRO A 29 -7.55 -2.02 -9.82
N ASP A 30 -7.67 -2.85 -8.79
CA ASP A 30 -7.44 -2.50 -7.40
C ASP A 30 -5.97 -2.13 -7.09
N GLU A 31 -5.01 -2.70 -7.82
CA GLU A 31 -3.59 -2.37 -7.69
C GLU A 31 -3.16 -1.15 -8.51
N HIS A 32 -3.87 -0.85 -9.60
CA HIS A 32 -3.44 0.19 -10.56
C HIS A 32 -4.29 1.45 -10.56
N TYR A 33 -5.61 1.33 -10.50
CA TYR A 33 -6.51 2.47 -10.73
C TYR A 33 -6.35 3.55 -9.67
N ILE A 34 -6.38 3.17 -8.39
CA ILE A 34 -6.30 4.14 -7.28
C ILE A 34 -4.96 4.88 -7.31
N PRO A 35 -3.79 4.22 -7.39
CA PRO A 35 -2.51 4.93 -7.51
C PRO A 35 -2.43 5.85 -8.73
N THR A 36 -2.91 5.42 -9.90
CA THR A 36 -2.92 6.26 -11.12
C THR A 36 -3.80 7.50 -10.93
N PHE A 37 -5.02 7.33 -10.43
CA PHE A 37 -5.94 8.44 -10.20
C PHE A 37 -5.37 9.43 -9.18
N LEU A 38 -4.79 8.94 -8.08
CA LEU A 38 -4.13 9.78 -7.08
C LEU A 38 -2.97 10.55 -7.68
N ASN A 39 -2.10 9.91 -8.47
CA ASN A 39 -0.97 10.59 -9.09
C ASN A 39 -1.40 11.70 -10.06
N MET A 40 -2.48 11.48 -10.82
CA MET A 40 -2.99 12.45 -11.78
C MET A 40 -3.65 13.67 -11.13
N PHE A 41 -4.39 13.48 -10.03
CA PHE A 41 -5.30 14.51 -9.50
C PHE A 41 -5.02 14.94 -8.06
N HIS A 42 -4.33 14.12 -7.28
CA HIS A 42 -4.15 14.29 -5.84
C HIS A 42 -2.72 13.97 -5.37
N GLY A 43 -1.71 14.17 -6.24
CA GLY A 43 -0.32 13.78 -5.98
C GLY A 43 0.27 14.41 -4.72
N SER A 44 -0.06 15.69 -4.45
CA SER A 44 0.37 16.39 -3.22
C SER A 44 -0.25 15.81 -1.93
N MET A 45 -1.34 15.05 -2.04
CA MET A 45 -1.98 14.37 -0.92
C MET A 45 -1.55 12.90 -0.79
N ASN A 46 -0.61 12.44 -1.62
CA ASN A 46 -0.06 11.10 -1.60
C ASN A 46 1.26 11.06 -0.81
N ALA A 47 1.32 10.24 0.23
CA ALA A 47 2.51 10.07 1.05
C ALA A 47 3.56 9.11 0.41
N ASN A 48 3.30 8.57 -0.78
CA ASN A 48 4.14 7.57 -1.47
C ASN A 48 4.49 6.35 -0.60
N ARG A 49 3.61 6.02 0.36
CA ARG A 49 3.75 4.88 1.26
C ARG A 49 2.39 4.36 1.69
N THR A 50 2.34 3.11 2.13
CA THR A 50 1.16 2.53 2.77
C THR A 50 1.48 2.17 4.22
N VAL A 51 0.45 1.86 5.00
CA VAL A 51 0.58 1.40 6.39
C VAL A 51 0.79 -0.12 6.48
N ASN A 52 1.15 -0.79 5.38
CA ASN A 52 1.33 -2.24 5.37
C ASN A 52 2.81 -2.59 5.25
N TRP A 53 3.28 -3.49 6.11
CA TRP A 53 4.54 -4.19 5.91
C TRP A 53 4.25 -5.44 5.08
N VAL A 54 5.07 -5.65 4.04
CA VAL A 54 4.90 -6.72 3.08
C VAL A 54 6.26 -7.34 2.79
N ASP A 55 6.36 -8.66 2.92
CA ASP A 55 7.59 -9.40 2.63
C ASP A 55 7.62 -9.83 1.16
N TRP A 56 8.55 -9.25 0.39
CA TRP A 56 8.78 -9.59 -1.02
C TRP A 56 10.03 -10.44 -1.24
N SER A 57 10.62 -11.00 -0.17
CA SER A 57 11.88 -11.76 -0.23
C SER A 57 11.81 -12.99 -1.14
N MET A 58 10.64 -13.60 -1.30
CA MET A 58 10.44 -14.75 -2.20
C MET A 58 10.46 -14.39 -3.68
N GLY A 59 10.29 -13.12 -4.04
CA GLY A 59 10.10 -12.68 -5.41
C GLY A 59 8.78 -13.18 -6.05
N GLY A 60 8.46 -12.68 -7.24
CA GLY A 60 7.23 -13.03 -7.96
C GLY A 60 6.07 -12.06 -7.73
N PRO A 61 4.86 -12.41 -8.23
CA PRO A 61 3.71 -11.49 -8.25
C PRO A 61 2.98 -11.36 -6.91
N HIS A 62 3.31 -12.22 -5.93
CA HIS A 62 2.66 -12.23 -4.63
C HIS A 62 3.68 -12.23 -3.49
N PRO A 63 3.40 -11.54 -2.38
CA PRO A 63 4.30 -11.50 -1.23
C PRO A 63 4.29 -12.82 -0.45
N ALA A 64 5.27 -12.99 0.43
CA ALA A 64 5.38 -14.15 1.28
C ALA A 64 4.21 -14.24 2.28
N MET A 65 3.78 -15.48 2.57
CA MET A 65 2.82 -15.75 3.64
C MET A 65 3.53 -15.89 4.98
N HIS A 66 2.96 -15.33 6.04
CA HIS A 66 3.42 -15.58 7.40
C HIS A 66 2.56 -16.65 8.06
N GLU A 67 3.17 -17.80 8.33
CA GLU A 67 2.54 -18.80 9.18
C GLU A 67 2.51 -18.33 10.63
N GLY A 68 1.55 -18.82 11.44
CA GLY A 68 1.42 -18.44 12.85
C GLY A 68 2.71 -18.63 13.66
N VAL A 69 3.53 -19.63 13.30
CA VAL A 69 4.86 -19.87 13.90
C VAL A 69 5.87 -18.76 13.63
N ASN A 70 5.70 -17.99 12.55
CA ASN A 70 6.58 -16.89 12.16
C ASN A 70 6.18 -15.56 12.83
N VAL A 71 5.03 -15.51 13.50
CA VAL A 71 4.51 -14.30 14.16
C VAL A 71 4.96 -14.27 15.62
N THR A 72 6.24 -13.94 15.83
CA THR A 72 6.83 -13.82 17.16
C THR A 72 6.77 -12.38 17.68
N GLU A 73 6.93 -12.19 19.00
CA GLU A 73 7.05 -10.85 19.58
C GLU A 73 8.21 -10.07 18.97
N SER A 74 9.36 -10.72 18.76
CA SER A 74 10.53 -10.10 18.14
C SER A 74 10.27 -9.66 16.70
N PHE A 75 9.49 -10.44 15.93
CA PHE A 75 9.05 -10.07 14.60
C PHE A 75 8.14 -8.83 14.62
N ILE A 76 7.16 -8.79 15.53
CA ILE A 76 6.27 -7.62 15.69
C ILE A 76 7.07 -6.37 16.09
N GLN A 77 8.03 -6.51 17.00
CA GLN A 77 8.93 -5.43 17.40
C GLN A 77 9.77 -4.93 16.21
N ALA A 78 10.33 -5.84 15.42
CA ALA A 78 11.11 -5.49 14.23
C ALA A 78 10.27 -4.71 13.20
N ILE A 79 9.01 -5.08 12.97
CA ILE A 79 8.14 -4.35 12.03
C ILE A 79 7.78 -2.96 12.55
N ARG A 80 7.66 -2.80 13.87
CA ARG A 80 7.36 -1.50 14.50
C ARG A 80 8.56 -0.58 14.58
N ASN A 81 9.75 -1.13 14.80
CA ASN A 81 10.98 -0.37 14.94
C ASN A 81 12.20 -1.29 14.72
N ASN A 82 12.73 -1.32 13.49
CA ASN A 82 13.99 -2.02 13.20
C ASN A 82 15.23 -1.11 13.27
N GLY A 83 15.09 0.12 13.77
CA GLY A 83 16.16 1.12 13.78
C GLY A 83 16.32 1.92 12.47
N THR A 84 15.56 1.62 11.42
CA THR A 84 15.55 2.43 10.19
C THR A 84 14.78 3.72 10.42
N LEU A 85 15.43 4.86 10.13
CA LEU A 85 14.75 6.15 10.11
C LEU A 85 13.81 6.22 8.90
N CYS A 86 12.56 6.56 9.14
CA CYS A 86 11.56 6.80 8.12
C CYS A 86 10.93 8.18 8.28
N THR A 87 10.45 8.75 7.19
CA THR A 87 9.80 10.06 7.22
C THR A 87 8.30 9.89 7.49
N TYR A 88 7.79 10.56 8.52
CA TYR A 88 6.37 10.67 8.81
C TYR A 88 5.99 12.16 8.90
N ASN A 89 5.13 12.63 7.99
CA ASN A 89 4.75 14.05 7.88
C ASN A 89 5.98 14.99 7.88
N ASP A 90 6.97 14.64 7.06
CA ASP A 90 8.25 15.37 6.92
C ASP A 90 9.16 15.38 8.16
N GLU A 91 8.80 14.67 9.22
CA GLU A 91 9.63 14.44 10.40
C GLU A 91 10.27 13.05 10.38
N GLN A 92 11.50 12.93 10.89
CA GLN A 92 12.17 11.64 11.02
C GLN A 92 11.67 10.88 12.25
N THR A 93 11.31 9.61 12.07
CA THR A 93 10.93 8.71 13.15
C THR A 93 11.49 7.31 12.92
N SER A 94 11.84 6.62 14.00
CA SER A 94 12.18 5.19 13.97
C SER A 94 10.95 4.28 14.14
N VAL A 95 9.78 4.88 14.42
CA VAL A 95 8.54 4.13 14.66
C VAL A 95 7.73 4.01 13.38
N LEU A 96 7.63 2.78 12.89
CA LEU A 96 6.86 2.37 11.74
C LEU A 96 5.50 1.81 12.21
N SER A 97 4.42 2.57 12.01
CA SER A 97 3.06 2.09 12.30
C SER A 97 2.53 1.21 11.15
N LEU A 98 3.14 0.04 10.99
CA LEU A 98 2.81 -0.91 9.92
C LEU A 98 1.93 -2.07 10.43
N ARG A 99 1.10 -2.59 9.54
CA ARG A 99 0.36 -3.84 9.69
C ARG A 99 0.91 -4.88 8.72
N THR A 100 1.11 -6.09 9.19
CA THR A 100 1.41 -7.21 8.30
C THR A 100 0.19 -7.59 7.48
N LYS A 101 0.42 -7.98 6.24
CA LYS A 101 -0.59 -8.59 5.38
C LYS A 101 -0.13 -9.99 5.02
N VAL A 102 -1.10 -10.88 4.84
CA VAL A 102 -0.95 -12.29 4.44
C VAL A 102 -0.47 -13.20 5.59
N PHE A 103 -1.45 -13.82 6.25
CA PHE A 103 -1.27 -14.89 7.22
C PHE A 103 -1.92 -16.17 6.69
N SER A 104 -1.35 -17.34 7.01
CA SER A 104 -2.01 -18.64 6.83
C SER A 104 -2.69 -19.12 8.10
#